data_AF-A0A093ITC0-F1
#
_entry.id   AF-A0A093ITC0-F1
#
_cell.length_a   1.000
_cell.length_b   1.000
_cell.length_c   1.000
_cell.angle_alpha   90.00
_cell.angle_beta   90.00
_cell.angle_gamma   90.00
#
_symmetry.space_group_name_H-M   'P 1'
#
loop_
_entity.id
_entity.type
_entity.pdbx_description
1 polymer ?
#
loop_
_entity_poly.entity_id
_entity_poly.type
_entity_poly.pdbx_seq_one_letter_code
_entity_poly.pdbx_strand_id
1 'polypeptide(L)'
;DSGDYPLTMPGPQWKKFRSNFCEFIGVLIRQCQYSIIYDEYMMDTVISLLTGLSDSQVRAFRHTSTLAAMKLMTALVNVALNLSIHQDNTQRQYEAERNKMIGKRANERLELLLQKRKE
;
A
#
# COMPACT_ATOMS: atom_id res chain seq x y z
N ASP A 1 -23.33 -29.57 -6.57
CA ASP A 1 -22.56 -28.31 -6.63
C ASP A 1 -23.46 -27.11 -6.47
N SER A 2 -23.64 -26.67 -5.23
CA SER A 2 -24.25 -25.38 -4.91
C SER A 2 -23.32 -24.27 -5.41
N GLY A 3 -23.86 -23.14 -5.86
CA GLY A 3 -23.09 -21.96 -6.27
C GLY A 3 -22.34 -21.25 -5.13
N ASP A 4 -21.91 -22.00 -4.12
CA ASP A 4 -21.15 -21.55 -2.97
C ASP A 4 -19.69 -21.33 -3.33
N TYR A 5 -19.09 -20.31 -2.72
CA TYR A 5 -17.67 -20.00 -2.88
C TYR A 5 -17.07 -19.64 -1.51
N PRO A 6 -15.73 -19.65 -1.34
CA PRO A 6 -15.07 -19.54 -0.05
C PRO A 6 -15.55 -18.40 0.87
N LEU A 7 -16.01 -17.28 0.31
CA LEU A 7 -16.50 -16.13 1.06
C LEU A 7 -17.98 -16.23 1.48
N THR A 8 -18.75 -17.20 1.00
CA THR A 8 -20.14 -17.44 1.41
C THR A 8 -20.28 -18.64 2.32
N MET A 9 -19.34 -19.58 2.26
CA MET A 9 -19.40 -20.80 3.06
C MET A 9 -19.43 -20.51 4.58
N PRO A 10 -20.36 -21.14 5.33
CA PRO A 10 -20.46 -20.99 6.78
C PRO A 10 -19.43 -21.85 7.52
N GLY A 11 -19.13 -21.49 8.77
CA GLY A 11 -18.24 -22.26 9.65
C GLY A 11 -16.96 -21.50 10.05
N PRO A 12 -16.31 -21.93 11.14
CA PRO A 12 -15.16 -21.21 11.71
C PRO A 12 -13.95 -21.19 10.78
N GLN A 13 -13.73 -22.26 10.01
CA GLN A 13 -12.61 -22.34 9.06
C GLN A 13 -12.74 -21.29 7.94
N TRP A 14 -13.94 -21.11 7.38
CA TRP A 14 -14.20 -20.11 6.35
C TRP A 14 -14.17 -18.68 6.88
N LYS A 15 -14.59 -18.45 8.14
CA LYS A 15 -14.38 -17.16 8.81
C LYS A 15 -12.88 -16.84 8.93
N LYS A 16 -12.07 -17.81 9.34
CA LYS A 16 -10.60 -17.67 9.40
C LYS A 16 -10.00 -17.40 8.03
N PHE A 17 -10.44 -18.13 6.99
CA PHE A 17 -10.02 -17.88 5.61
C PHE A 17 -10.29 -16.44 5.19
N ARG A 18 -11.49 -15.90 5.43
CA ARG A 18 -11.84 -14.50 5.10
C ARG A 18 -10.89 -13.50 5.79
N SER A 19 -10.59 -13.73 7.06
CA SER A 19 -9.65 -12.90 7.82
C SER A 19 -8.25 -12.96 7.21
N ASN A 20 -7.72 -14.17 7.01
CA ASN A 20 -6.39 -14.39 6.46
C ASN A 20 -6.25 -13.83 5.05
N PHE A 21 -7.29 -13.95 4.21
CA PHE A 21 -7.32 -13.38 2.87
C PHE A 21 -7.18 -11.85 2.91
N CYS A 22 -7.94 -11.20 3.78
CA CYS A 22 -7.87 -9.74 3.94
C CYS A 22 -6.52 -9.30 4.51
N GLU A 23 -6.00 -10.03 5.49
CA GLU A 23 -4.72 -9.74 6.13
C GLU A 23 -3.55 -9.92 5.15
N PHE A 24 -3.56 -10.99 4.38
CA PHE A 24 -2.54 -11.28 3.37
C PHE A 24 -2.35 -10.11 2.40
N ILE A 25 -3.44 -9.57 1.86
CA ILE A 25 -3.39 -8.42 0.94
C ILE A 25 -2.74 -7.21 1.63
N GLY A 26 -3.13 -6.92 2.87
CA GLY A 26 -2.57 -5.81 3.64
C GLY A 26 -1.07 -5.99 3.92
N VAL A 27 -0.66 -7.20 4.31
CA VAL A 27 0.74 -7.53 4.59
C VAL A 27 1.58 -7.49 3.33
N LEU A 28 1.08 -8.02 2.21
CA LEU A 28 1.77 -8.00 0.92
C LEU A 28 2.15 -6.56 0.52
N ILE A 29 1.19 -5.65 0.51
CA ILE A 29 1.44 -4.25 0.14
C ILE A 29 2.38 -3.57 1.12
N ARG A 30 2.24 -3.84 2.42
CA ARG A 30 3.15 -3.28 3.42
C ARG A 30 4.59 -3.75 3.21
N GLN A 31 4.82 -5.00 2.84
CA GLN A 31 6.18 -5.51 2.60
C GLN A 31 6.77 -4.98 1.29
N CYS A 32 5.92 -4.69 0.31
CA CYS A 32 6.33 -4.13 -0.98
C CYS A 32 6.52 -2.60 -0.96
N GLN A 33 6.17 -1.91 0.14
CA GLN A 33 5.95 -0.46 0.16
C GLN A 33 7.16 0.44 -0.17
N TYR A 34 8.38 -0.10 -0.13
CA TYR A 34 9.61 0.67 -0.31
C TYR A 34 10.27 0.47 -1.68
N SER A 35 9.78 -0.46 -2.51
CA SER A 35 10.39 -0.76 -3.80
C SER A 35 9.37 -1.27 -4.81
N ILE A 36 8.84 -2.47 -4.57
CA ILE A 36 8.05 -3.21 -5.56
C ILE A 36 6.75 -2.47 -5.92
N ILE A 37 6.13 -1.72 -5.01
CA ILE A 37 4.92 -0.97 -5.37
C ILE A 37 5.17 0.14 -6.41
N TYR A 38 6.42 0.53 -6.63
CA TYR A 38 6.84 1.58 -7.56
C TYR A 38 7.49 1.01 -8.84
N ASP A 39 7.38 -0.31 -9.08
CA ASP A 39 7.98 -0.99 -10.22
C ASP A 39 7.21 -0.86 -11.54
N GLU A 40 6.14 -0.06 -11.55
CA GLU A 40 5.22 0.15 -12.70
C GLU A 40 4.62 -1.15 -13.28
N TYR A 41 4.66 -2.26 -12.54
CA TYR A 41 4.22 -3.56 -13.04
C TYR A 41 3.29 -4.29 -12.08
N MET A 42 3.72 -4.53 -10.82
CA MET A 42 2.98 -5.35 -9.88
C MET A 42 1.60 -4.73 -9.59
N MET A 43 1.58 -3.44 -9.26
CA MET A 43 0.34 -2.75 -8.89
C MET A 43 -0.62 -2.62 -10.07
N ASP A 44 -0.11 -2.30 -11.26
CA ASP A 44 -0.92 -2.16 -12.47
C ASP A 44 -1.55 -3.49 -12.88
N THR A 45 -0.78 -4.58 -12.79
CA THR A 45 -1.26 -5.93 -13.07
C THR A 45 -2.35 -6.35 -12.09
N VAL A 46 -2.13 -6.15 -10.78
CA VAL A 46 -3.09 -6.52 -9.73
C VAL A 46 -4.36 -5.68 -9.84
N ILE A 47 -4.24 -4.37 -10.02
CA ILE A 47 -5.40 -3.47 -10.16
C ILE A 47 -6.20 -3.80 -11.42
N SER A 48 -5.54 -4.04 -12.55
CA SER A 48 -6.22 -4.41 -13.81
C SER A 48 -6.99 -5.72 -13.66
N LEU A 49 -6.36 -6.73 -13.05
CA LEU A 49 -7.01 -8.03 -12.78
C LEU A 49 -8.22 -7.86 -11.86
N LEU A 50 -8.06 -7.17 -10.73
CA LEU A 50 -9.14 -6.99 -9.75
C LEU A 50 -10.30 -6.18 -10.32
N THR A 51 -10.00 -5.14 -11.10
CA THR A 51 -11.00 -4.34 -11.81
C THR A 51 -11.79 -5.22 -12.78
N GLY A 52 -11.11 -5.99 -13.64
CA GLY A 52 -11.78 -6.89 -14.58
C GLY A 52 -12.64 -7.95 -13.90
N LEU A 53 -12.16 -8.54 -12.81
CA LEU A 53 -12.94 -9.50 -12.03
C LEU A 53 -14.13 -8.86 -11.31
N SER A 54 -14.00 -7.61 -10.87
CA SER A 54 -15.07 -6.87 -10.18
C SER A 54 -16.26 -6.52 -11.10
N ASP A 55 -16.03 -6.42 -12.41
CA ASP A 55 -17.08 -6.23 -13.41
C ASP A 55 -17.65 -7.55 -13.96
N SER A 56 -17.14 -8.70 -13.49
CA SER A 56 -17.61 -10.00 -13.94
C SER A 56 -19.08 -10.24 -13.56
N GLN A 57 -19.84 -10.85 -14.47
CA GLN A 57 -21.20 -11.33 -14.17
C GLN A 57 -21.21 -12.47 -13.14
N VAL A 58 -20.11 -13.22 -13.02
CA VAL A 58 -19.94 -14.30 -12.06
C VAL A 58 -19.81 -13.73 -10.65
N ARG A 59 -20.83 -13.97 -9.79
CA ARG A 59 -20.88 -13.44 -8.42
C ARG A 59 -19.65 -13.80 -7.58
N ALA A 60 -19.13 -15.02 -7.71
CA ALA A 60 -17.97 -15.47 -6.96
C ALA A 60 -16.73 -14.63 -7.26
N PHE A 61 -16.49 -14.28 -8.52
CA PHE A 61 -15.39 -13.39 -8.91
C PHE A 61 -15.64 -11.97 -8.41
N ARG A 62 -16.77 -11.38 -8.78
CA ARG A 62 -17.11 -10.00 -8.42
C ARG A 62 -17.03 -9.75 -6.91
N HIS A 63 -17.64 -10.60 -6.10
CA HIS A 63 -17.64 -10.43 -4.66
C HIS A 63 -16.22 -10.56 -4.07
N THR A 64 -15.43 -11.50 -4.57
CA THR A 64 -14.07 -11.76 -4.05
C THR A 64 -13.09 -10.67 -4.46
N SER A 65 -13.11 -10.25 -5.73
CA SER A 65 -12.23 -9.21 -6.24
C SER A 65 -12.56 -7.84 -5.66
N THR A 66 -13.84 -7.49 -5.49
CA THR A 66 -14.22 -6.23 -4.82
C THR A 66 -13.72 -6.20 -3.38
N LEU A 67 -13.86 -7.29 -2.62
CA LEU A 67 -13.29 -7.37 -1.27
C LEU A 67 -11.77 -7.20 -1.28
N ALA A 68 -11.08 -7.87 -2.21
CA ALA A 68 -9.63 -7.76 -2.36
C ALA A 68 -9.20 -6.33 -2.69
N ALA A 69 -9.87 -5.67 -3.64
CA ALA A 69 -9.60 -4.31 -4.06
C ALA A 69 -9.81 -3.31 -2.91
N MET A 70 -10.84 -3.47 -2.10
CA MET A 70 -11.07 -2.62 -0.92
C MET A 70 -9.95 -2.78 0.13
N LYS A 71 -9.45 -4.00 0.34
CA LYS A 71 -8.31 -4.25 1.24
C LYS A 71 -7.00 -3.73 0.67
N LEU A 72 -6.79 -3.87 -0.63
CA LEU A 72 -5.67 -3.28 -1.37
C LEU A 72 -5.64 -1.76 -1.19
N MET A 73 -6.77 -1.09 -1.43
CA MET A 73 -6.90 0.36 -1.30
C MET A 73 -6.64 0.83 0.14
N THR A 74 -7.16 0.11 1.15
CA THR A 74 -6.86 0.39 2.55
C THR A 74 -5.36 0.30 2.85
N ALA A 75 -4.67 -0.70 2.28
CA ALA A 75 -3.23 -0.85 2.47
C ALA A 75 -2.44 0.29 1.81
N LEU A 76 -2.82 0.68 0.59
CA LEU A 76 -2.20 1.81 -0.12
C LEU A 76 -2.38 3.14 0.63
N VAL A 77 -3.56 3.38 1.22
CA VAL A 77 -3.79 4.58 2.05
C VAL A 77 -2.83 4.62 3.24
N ASN A 78 -2.55 3.48 3.88
CA ASN A 78 -1.58 3.42 4.97
C ASN A 78 -0.15 3.69 4.49
N VAL A 79 0.22 3.20 3.30
CA VAL A 79 1.52 3.52 2.69
C VAL A 79 1.63 5.01 2.39
N ALA A 80 0.61 5.62 1.80
CA ALA A 80 0.56 7.05 1.53
C ALA A 80 0.67 7.88 2.82
N LEU A 81 0.00 7.46 3.90
CA LEU A 81 0.11 8.08 5.21
C LEU A 81 1.55 8.01 5.76
N ASN A 82 2.18 6.83 5.70
CA ASN A 82 3.57 6.66 6.14
C ASN A 82 4.53 7.54 5.33
N LEU A 83 4.33 7.60 4.00
CA LEU A 83 5.12 8.45 3.12
C LEU A 83 4.98 9.93 3.48
N SER A 84 3.75 10.40 3.73
CA SER A 84 3.48 11.77 4.18
C SER A 84 4.20 12.09 5.49
N ILE A 85 4.14 11.18 6.47
CA ILE A 85 4.86 11.34 7.75
C ILE A 85 6.38 11.40 7.52
N HIS A 86 6.92 10.55 6.64
CA HIS A 86 8.33 10.56 6.29
C HIS A 86 8.75 11.86 5.59
N GLN A 87 7.90 12.40 4.72
CA GLN A 87 8.13 13.68 4.04
C GLN A 87 8.15 14.84 5.05
N ASP A 88 7.20 14.90 5.98
CA ASP A 88 7.15 15.90 7.05
C ASP A 88 8.38 15.84 7.97
N ASN A 89 8.81 14.63 8.32
CA ASN A 89 10.02 14.43 9.12
C ASN A 89 11.27 14.90 8.36
N THR A 90 11.38 14.59 7.07
CA THR A 90 12.50 15.02 6.21
C THR A 90 12.51 16.54 6.04
N GLN A 91 11.34 17.17 5.89
CA GLN A 91 11.19 18.62 5.82
C GLN A 91 11.63 19.30 7.14
N ARG A 92 11.21 18.78 8.29
CA ARG A 92 11.67 19.29 9.60
C ARG A 92 13.18 19.13 9.79
N GLN A 93 13.77 18.02 9.33
CA GLN A 93 15.22 17.81 9.36
C GLN A 93 15.95 18.82 8.45
N TYR A 94 15.41 19.07 7.26
CA TYR A 94 15.96 20.05 6.32
C TYR A 94 15.96 21.46 6.92
N GLU A 95 14.84 21.89 7.51
CA GLU A 95 14.73 23.21 8.14
C GLU A 95 15.67 23.36 9.34
N ALA A 96 15.76 22.32 10.19
CA ALA A 96 16.68 22.31 11.31
C ALA A 96 18.15 22.43 10.86
N GLU A 97 18.55 21.74 9.79
CA GLU A 97 19.91 21.83 9.22
C GLU A 97 20.16 23.20 8.57
N ARG A 98 19.18 23.73 7.85
CA ARG A 98 19.24 25.06 7.21
C ARG A 98 19.42 26.18 8.23
N ASN A 99 18.72 26.08 9.36
CA ASN A 99 18.72 27.12 10.40
C ASN A 99 19.98 27.10 11.28
N LYS A 100 20.89 26.15 11.10
CA LYS A 100 22.19 26.17 11.80
C LYS A 100 23.03 27.37 11.35
N MET A 101 23.86 27.85 12.27
CA MET A 101 24.88 28.87 11.99
C MET A 101 25.78 28.45 10.82
N ILE A 102 26.19 29.40 9.99
CA ILE A 102 26.90 29.17 8.71
C ILE A 102 28.15 28.29 8.89
N GLY A 103 28.88 28.39 10.00
CA GLY A 103 30.05 27.54 10.29
C GLY A 103 29.75 26.12 10.79
N LYS A 104 28.50 25.80 11.13
CA LYS A 104 28.04 24.46 11.57
C LYS A 104 27.07 23.80 10.59
N ARG A 105 26.76 24.48 9.47
CA ARG A 105 25.85 23.99 8.43
C ARG A 105 26.61 23.03 7.52
N ALA A 106 26.15 21.78 7.44
CA ALA A 106 26.67 20.82 6.49
C ALA A 106 25.91 20.92 5.16
N ASN A 107 26.47 21.60 4.16
CA ASN A 107 25.83 21.79 2.85
C ASN A 107 25.56 20.45 2.14
N GLU A 108 26.47 19.48 2.23
CA GLU A 108 26.27 18.13 1.68
C GLU A 108 25.04 17.44 2.29
N ARG A 109 24.86 17.55 3.62
CA ARG A 109 23.67 17.01 4.30
C ARG A 109 22.39 17.72 3.85
N LEU A 110 22.47 19.02 3.57
CA LEU A 110 21.34 19.81 3.10
C LEU A 110 20.90 19.38 1.69
N GLU A 111 21.87 19.11 0.80
CA GLU A 111 21.62 18.58 -0.55
C GLU A 111 21.02 17.17 -0.50
N LEU A 112 21.54 16.27 0.35
CA LEU A 112 20.99 14.93 0.53
C LEU A 112 19.53 14.96 1.02
N LEU A 113 19.22 15.84 1.98
CA LEU A 113 17.85 16.02 2.47
C LEU A 113 16.92 16.63 1.41
N LEU A 114 17.45 17.52 0.56
CA LEU A 114 16.70 18.09 -0.56
C LEU A 114 16.41 17.04 -1.63
N GLN A 115 17.38 16.17 -1.92
CA GLN A 115 17.22 15.05 -2.87
C GLN A 115 16.20 14.03 -2.34
N LYS A 116 16.35 13.59 -1.08
CA LYS A 116 15.44 12.65 -0.42
C LYS A 116 13.99 13.16 -0.32
N ARG A 117 13.77 14.47 -0.42
CA ARG A 117 12.42 15.07 -0.44
C ARG A 117 11.79 15.05 -1.85
N LYS A 118 12.61 15.04 -2.90
CA LYS A 118 12.15 14.99 -4.30
C LYS A 118 11.80 13.56 -4.72
N GLU A 119 12.52 12.58 -4.18
CA GLU A 119 12.21 11.14 -4.23
C GLU A 119 10.95 10.83 -3.41
#